data_AF-A0A949HLA4-F1
#
_entry.id   AF-A0A949HLA4-F1
#
_cell.length_a   1.000
_cell.length_b   1.000
_cell.length_c   1.000
_cell.angle_alpha   90.00
_cell.angle_beta   90.00
_cell.angle_gamma   90.00
#
_symmetry.space_group_name_H-M   'P 1'
#
loop_
_entity.id
_entity.type
_entity.pdbx_description
1 polymer ?
#
loop_
_entity_poly.entity_id
_entity_poly.type
_entity_poly.pdbx_seq_one_letter_code
_entity_poly.pdbx_strand_id
1 'polypeptide(L)'
;MDRERFEEHLSHPHRRGAPVEGGRDGSAGGAPCGDLVRVSLAVGDGRVTAVSFDASGCGSAMAAGSAAATLADGAPVIDVARIGPHELAAELGGLSAGKFHAAELAAEALARALGAATYASGPAPAVPGLSLVAMSGGVDSAVAALLSAREEGPTPVAVTLELWRDAEGDPEASCCSASAVLRARRVARELGMPHLTLDLREEFERDVVDPWLDGQRRGITPNPCIGCNGSLRLDAMLSLAESLGAGRLVTGHYARTGPCGELLCGADSAKDQSFMLAGLEPESIERISFPLGELTKAQVRQLASDAGLEVAATPDSQDLCFLAGVGRGRFMERFGGVGERPGEILDTAGKVLGTHSGAHRFTVGQRRGLEIGGLDEPFYVVATDTDANTVTVGPRSALSRERIDIRDLRLRGGGDAVRQVRLRSHAPA
;
A
#
# COMPACT_ATOMS: atom_id res chain seq x y z
N MET A 1 -10.47 -18.89 30.77
CA MET A 1 -9.06 -18.70 31.13
C MET A 1 -8.63 -19.90 31.95
N ASP A 2 -8.05 -20.87 31.27
CA ASP A 2 -7.26 -21.92 31.91
C ASP A 2 -5.99 -21.27 32.47
N ARG A 3 -5.88 -21.23 33.80
CA ARG A 3 -4.79 -20.52 34.48
C ARG A 3 -3.46 -21.27 34.39
N GLU A 4 -3.50 -22.58 34.17
CA GLU A 4 -2.29 -23.41 34.14
C GLU A 4 -1.51 -23.16 32.85
N ARG A 5 -2.18 -23.18 31.69
CA ARG A 5 -1.57 -22.84 30.39
C ARG A 5 -0.97 -21.44 30.34
N PHE A 6 -1.70 -20.45 30.87
CA PHE A 6 -1.18 -19.08 30.93
C PHE A 6 0.08 -18.98 31.79
N GLU A 7 0.10 -19.66 32.95
CA GLU A 7 1.24 -19.62 33.86
C GLU A 7 2.47 -20.35 33.29
N GLU A 8 2.26 -21.42 32.52
CA GLU A 8 3.34 -22.12 31.79
C GLU A 8 4.08 -21.15 30.86
N HIS A 9 3.35 -20.46 29.98
CA HIS A 9 3.95 -19.47 29.08
C HIS A 9 4.57 -18.26 29.78
N LEU A 10 4.10 -17.92 30.99
CA LEU A 10 4.62 -16.79 31.76
C LEU A 10 5.91 -17.15 32.52
N SER A 11 5.91 -18.27 33.24
CA SER A 11 7.02 -18.68 34.10
C SER A 11 8.10 -19.47 33.34
N HIS A 12 7.72 -20.19 32.30
CA HIS A 12 8.61 -21.02 31.48
C HIS A 12 8.45 -20.70 29.98
N PRO A 13 8.72 -19.44 29.57
CA PRO A 13 8.49 -19.02 28.20
C PRO A 13 9.32 -19.82 27.19
N HIS A 14 8.64 -20.50 26.28
CA HIS A 14 9.24 -21.26 25.19
C HIS A 14 9.88 -20.34 24.15
N ARG A 15 11.11 -20.66 23.73
CA ARG A 15 11.86 -19.94 22.66
C ARG A 15 12.19 -18.47 22.97
N ARG A 16 12.20 -18.07 24.24
CA ARG A 16 12.68 -16.74 24.62
C ARG A 16 14.20 -16.66 24.44
N GLY A 17 14.71 -15.64 23.75
CA GLY A 17 16.14 -15.47 23.60
C GLY A 17 16.57 -14.44 22.56
N ALA A 18 17.83 -14.53 22.15
CA ALA A 18 18.38 -13.69 21.10
C ALA A 18 17.68 -13.92 19.75
N PRO A 19 17.71 -12.93 18.84
CA PRO A 19 17.22 -13.09 17.47
C PRO A 19 17.84 -14.31 16.77
N VAL A 20 17.07 -14.91 15.87
CA VAL A 20 17.52 -16.06 15.07
C VAL A 20 18.60 -15.59 14.09
N GLU A 21 19.74 -16.27 14.05
CA GLU A 21 20.80 -15.96 13.09
C GLU A 21 20.30 -16.12 11.65
N GLY A 22 20.47 -15.08 10.82
CA GLY A 22 19.94 -15.05 9.45
C GLY A 22 18.41 -14.93 9.36
N GLY A 23 17.70 -14.88 10.48
CA GLY A 23 16.25 -14.68 10.56
C GLY A 23 15.83 -13.26 10.17
N ARG A 24 14.53 -13.01 10.24
CA ARG A 24 13.92 -11.69 10.09
C ARG A 24 13.09 -11.37 11.30
N ASP A 25 13.14 -10.09 11.67
CA ASP A 25 12.53 -9.60 12.89
C ASP A 25 11.21 -8.91 12.60
N GLY A 26 10.28 -9.06 13.51
CA GLY A 26 9.03 -8.32 13.58
C GLY A 26 8.83 -7.82 15.00
N SER A 27 8.35 -6.58 15.12
CA SER A 27 8.07 -5.99 16.43
C SER A 27 6.74 -5.26 16.43
N ALA A 28 6.07 -5.26 17.57
CA ALA A 28 4.85 -4.48 17.80
C ALA A 28 4.77 -4.04 19.26
N GLY A 29 4.26 -2.83 19.46
CA GLY A 29 4.17 -2.18 20.78
C GLY A 29 5.09 -0.97 20.91
N GLY A 30 5.29 -0.50 22.15
CA GLY A 30 6.04 0.70 22.50
C GLY A 30 5.25 1.69 23.35
N ALA A 31 5.52 2.99 23.19
CA ALA A 31 4.77 4.06 23.85
C ALA A 31 3.40 4.18 23.17
N PRO A 32 2.30 3.68 23.80
CA PRO A 32 1.65 4.29 24.97
C PRO A 32 1.35 3.33 26.14
N CYS A 33 1.52 2.01 25.96
CA CYS A 33 1.27 1.00 27.00
C CYS A 33 2.55 0.47 27.67
N GLY A 34 3.72 0.68 27.04
CA GLY A 34 5.02 0.18 27.52
C GLY A 34 5.30 -1.28 27.19
N ASP A 35 4.31 -2.00 26.65
CA ASP A 35 4.47 -3.37 26.16
C ASP A 35 5.17 -3.37 24.80
N LEU A 36 6.13 -4.28 24.62
CA LEU A 36 6.80 -4.51 23.35
C LEU A 36 7.01 -6.00 23.17
N VAL A 37 6.61 -6.53 22.02
CA VAL A 37 6.88 -7.92 21.62
C VAL A 37 7.75 -7.89 20.38
N ARG A 38 8.80 -8.71 20.38
CA ARG A 38 9.69 -8.95 19.25
C ARG A 38 9.70 -10.44 18.94
N VAL A 39 9.56 -10.77 17.67
CA VAL A 39 9.67 -12.13 17.15
C VAL A 39 10.75 -12.12 16.09
N SER A 40 11.64 -13.11 16.11
CA SER A 40 12.64 -13.34 15.07
C SER A 40 12.45 -14.75 14.53
N LEU A 41 12.36 -14.92 13.21
CA LEU A 41 12.19 -16.24 12.63
C LEU A 41 12.88 -16.39 11.28
N ALA A 42 13.20 -17.64 10.93
CA ALA A 42 13.72 -18.03 9.62
C ALA A 42 12.74 -18.97 8.92
N VAL A 43 12.63 -18.83 7.59
CA VAL A 43 11.79 -19.67 6.74
C VAL A 43 12.68 -20.44 5.76
N GLY A 44 12.38 -21.73 5.59
CA GLY A 44 13.00 -22.61 4.60
C GLY A 44 12.01 -23.68 4.17
N ASP A 45 11.98 -24.01 2.88
CA ASP A 45 11.08 -25.01 2.30
C ASP A 45 9.60 -24.84 2.71
N GLY A 46 9.13 -23.59 2.76
CA GLY A 46 7.76 -23.24 3.12
C GLY A 46 7.40 -23.44 4.60
N ARG A 47 8.38 -23.63 5.48
CA ARG A 47 8.21 -23.83 6.93
C ARG A 47 9.09 -22.89 7.75
N VAL A 48 8.65 -22.60 8.97
CA VAL A 48 9.49 -21.93 9.96
C VAL A 48 10.56 -22.92 10.44
N THR A 49 11.83 -22.62 10.20
CA THR A 49 12.97 -23.49 10.56
C THR A 49 13.56 -23.15 11.91
N ALA A 50 13.41 -21.90 12.34
CA ALA A 50 13.79 -21.43 13.67
C ALA A 50 12.93 -20.22 14.04
N VAL A 51 12.60 -20.09 15.32
CA VAL A 51 11.89 -18.95 15.88
C VAL A 51 12.41 -18.65 17.28
N SER A 52 12.56 -17.37 17.58
CA SER A 52 12.76 -16.86 18.92
C SER A 52 11.89 -15.64 19.17
N PHE A 53 11.70 -15.31 20.43
CA PHE A 53 11.00 -14.09 20.80
C PHE A 53 11.67 -13.40 22.00
N ASP A 54 11.38 -12.12 22.16
CA ASP A 54 11.58 -11.40 23.41
C ASP A 54 10.41 -10.44 23.63
N ALA A 55 10.12 -10.13 24.89
CA ALA A 55 9.08 -9.17 25.22
C ALA A 55 9.40 -8.39 26.49
N SER A 56 8.94 -7.15 26.56
CA SER A 56 9.01 -6.28 27.73
C SER A 56 7.65 -5.68 28.04
N GLY A 57 7.42 -5.29 29.29
CA GLY A 57 6.15 -4.75 29.76
C GLY A 57 5.41 -5.75 30.65
N CYS A 58 4.13 -5.98 30.40
CA CYS A 58 3.28 -6.83 31.23
C CYS A 58 3.52 -8.33 31.02
N GLY A 59 3.20 -9.14 32.03
CA GLY A 59 3.32 -10.61 31.93
C GLY A 59 2.47 -11.22 30.82
N SER A 60 1.34 -10.59 30.47
CA SER A 60 0.51 -11.06 29.34
C SER A 60 1.25 -10.94 28.00
N ALA A 61 2.08 -9.90 27.82
CA ALA A 61 2.91 -9.73 26.62
C ALA A 61 3.99 -10.81 26.53
N MET A 62 4.62 -11.14 27.67
CA MET A 62 5.55 -12.28 27.76
C MET A 62 4.89 -13.59 27.36
N ALA A 63 3.73 -13.91 27.95
CA ALA A 63 3.01 -15.15 27.68
C ALA A 63 2.54 -15.22 26.21
N ALA A 64 2.00 -14.11 25.67
CA ALA A 64 1.56 -14.05 24.27
C ALA A 64 2.72 -14.20 23.27
N GLY A 65 3.89 -13.62 23.55
CA GLY A 65 5.09 -13.82 22.75
C GLY A 65 5.55 -15.29 22.77
N SER A 66 5.49 -15.93 23.93
CA SER A 66 5.80 -17.36 24.05
C SER A 66 4.80 -18.22 23.26
N ALA A 67 3.49 -17.97 23.37
CA ALA A 67 2.48 -18.69 22.61
C ALA A 67 2.67 -18.54 21.09
N ALA A 68 2.99 -17.33 20.63
CA ALA A 68 3.29 -17.07 19.22
C ALA A 68 4.49 -17.88 18.73
N ALA A 69 5.58 -17.91 19.49
CA ALA A 69 6.76 -18.70 19.14
C ALA A 69 6.48 -20.20 19.16
N THR A 70 5.74 -20.70 20.17
CA THR A 70 5.34 -22.11 20.26
C THR A 70 4.54 -22.57 19.05
N LEU A 71 3.52 -21.80 18.65
CA LEU A 71 2.68 -22.16 17.51
C LEU A 71 3.40 -22.04 16.17
N ALA A 72 4.39 -21.15 16.07
CA ALA A 72 5.16 -20.94 14.85
C ALA A 72 6.26 -22.00 14.64
N ASP A 73 6.80 -22.56 15.71
CA ASP A 73 7.98 -23.44 15.67
C ASP A 73 7.76 -24.69 14.80
N GLY A 74 8.50 -24.79 13.70
CA GLY A 74 8.39 -25.90 12.75
C GLY A 74 7.14 -25.88 11.85
N ALA A 75 6.22 -24.93 12.03
CA ALA A 75 4.95 -24.90 11.32
C ALA A 75 5.09 -24.43 9.86
N PRO A 76 4.20 -24.88 8.94
CA PRO A 76 4.11 -24.32 7.59
C PRO A 76 3.80 -22.83 7.63
N VAL A 77 4.44 -22.04 6.74
CA VAL A 77 4.26 -20.59 6.65
C VAL A 77 2.78 -20.22 6.53
N ILE A 78 2.01 -20.99 5.75
CA ILE A 78 0.59 -20.76 5.53
C ILE A 78 -0.25 -20.93 6.81
N ASP A 79 0.16 -21.81 7.72
CA ASP A 79 -0.52 -22.04 8.98
C ASP A 79 -0.15 -20.95 9.99
N VAL A 80 1.12 -20.54 10.01
CA VAL A 80 1.56 -19.40 10.84
C VAL A 80 0.87 -18.10 10.42
N ALA A 81 0.64 -17.91 9.11
CA ALA A 81 -0.10 -16.76 8.58
C ALA A 81 -1.59 -16.71 9.00
N ARG A 82 -2.13 -17.80 9.59
CA ARG A 82 -3.48 -17.84 10.17
C ARG A 82 -3.51 -17.48 11.65
N ILE A 83 -2.34 -17.43 12.31
CA ILE A 83 -2.26 -17.13 13.73
C ILE A 83 -2.60 -15.65 13.96
N GLY A 84 -3.76 -15.43 14.56
CA GLY A 84 -4.22 -14.13 15.00
C GLY A 84 -4.33 -14.03 16.52
N PRO A 85 -4.82 -12.89 17.02
CA PRO A 85 -4.95 -12.66 18.46
C PRO A 85 -5.88 -13.67 19.16
N HIS A 86 -6.86 -14.22 18.44
CA HIS A 86 -7.79 -15.21 18.99
C HIS A 86 -7.13 -16.59 19.14
N GLU A 87 -6.32 -17.00 18.17
CA GLU A 87 -5.55 -18.25 18.21
C GLU A 87 -4.53 -18.19 19.35
N LEU A 88 -3.82 -17.06 19.50
CA LEU A 88 -2.91 -16.85 20.63
C LEU A 88 -3.64 -16.83 21.97
N ALA A 89 -4.80 -16.17 22.05
CA ALA A 89 -5.60 -16.18 23.26
C ALA A 89 -6.08 -17.60 23.59
N ALA A 90 -6.46 -18.41 22.59
CA ALA A 90 -6.88 -19.79 22.80
C ALA A 90 -5.73 -20.69 23.29
N GLU A 91 -4.53 -20.52 22.73
CA GLU A 91 -3.32 -21.22 23.18
C GLU A 91 -3.04 -20.96 24.67
N LEU A 92 -3.21 -19.71 25.09
CA LEU A 92 -3.08 -19.28 26.48
C LEU A 92 -4.24 -19.71 27.39
N GLY A 93 -5.19 -20.52 26.92
CA GLY A 93 -6.37 -20.93 27.69
C GLY A 93 -7.48 -19.87 27.78
N GLY A 94 -7.39 -18.82 26.98
CA GLY A 94 -8.26 -17.64 26.92
C GLY A 94 -7.67 -16.44 27.66
N LEU A 95 -7.85 -15.23 27.11
CA LEU A 95 -7.47 -13.97 27.73
C LEU A 95 -8.69 -13.15 28.14
N SER A 96 -8.57 -12.36 29.21
CA SER A 96 -9.58 -11.35 29.54
C SER A 96 -9.51 -10.17 28.57
N ALA A 97 -10.60 -9.41 28.43
CA ALA A 97 -10.65 -8.25 27.53
C ALA A 97 -9.51 -7.25 27.76
N GLY A 98 -9.18 -6.95 29.03
CA GLY A 98 -8.07 -6.04 29.37
C GLY A 98 -6.66 -6.58 29.09
N LYS A 99 -6.52 -7.89 28.80
CA LYS A 99 -5.25 -8.54 28.45
C LYS A 99 -5.16 -8.92 26.96
N PHE A 100 -6.26 -8.80 26.22
CA PHE A 100 -6.33 -9.23 24.82
C PHE A 100 -5.35 -8.45 23.93
N HIS A 101 -5.07 -7.19 24.27
CA HIS A 101 -4.06 -6.37 23.60
C HIS A 101 -2.69 -7.05 23.48
N ALA A 102 -2.26 -7.83 24.48
CA ALA A 102 -1.00 -8.56 24.43
C ALA A 102 -0.95 -9.58 23.28
N ALA A 103 -2.07 -10.25 23.01
CA ALA A 103 -2.21 -11.15 21.87
C ALA A 103 -2.24 -10.38 20.54
N GLU A 104 -2.78 -9.16 20.51
CA GLU A 104 -2.71 -8.30 19.33
C GLU A 104 -1.27 -7.94 18.98
N LEU A 105 -0.49 -7.49 19.97
CA LEU A 105 0.93 -7.17 19.79
C LEU A 105 1.74 -8.39 19.33
N ALA A 106 1.58 -9.53 20.00
CA ALA A 106 2.31 -10.74 19.62
C ALA A 106 1.94 -11.22 18.21
N ALA A 107 0.65 -11.18 17.84
CA ALA A 107 0.19 -11.57 16.52
C ALA A 107 0.64 -10.59 15.41
N GLU A 108 0.84 -9.30 15.72
CA GLU A 108 1.40 -8.31 14.80
C GLU A 108 2.91 -8.49 14.63
N ALA A 109 3.65 -8.68 15.73
CA ALA A 109 5.08 -8.97 15.69
C ALA A 109 5.38 -10.25 14.90
N LEU A 110 4.63 -11.33 15.13
CA LEU A 110 4.74 -12.58 14.39
C LEU A 110 4.45 -12.38 12.90
N ALA A 111 3.37 -11.67 12.54
CA ALA A 111 2.99 -11.45 11.14
C ALA A 111 4.07 -10.67 10.36
N ARG A 112 4.68 -9.64 10.99
CA ARG A 112 5.80 -8.89 10.40
C ARG A 112 7.04 -9.75 10.19
N ALA A 113 7.44 -10.53 11.21
CA ALA A 113 8.58 -11.42 11.12
C ALA A 113 8.37 -12.48 10.02
N LEU A 114 7.16 -13.06 9.96
CA LEU A 114 6.79 -14.06 8.98
C LEU A 114 6.81 -13.52 7.56
N GLY A 115 6.21 -12.35 7.32
CA GLY A 115 6.21 -11.72 6.01
C GLY A 115 7.63 -11.42 5.52
N ALA A 116 8.46 -10.80 6.37
CA ALA A 116 9.84 -10.49 6.03
C ALA A 116 10.67 -11.75 5.76
N ALA A 117 10.54 -12.79 6.58
CA ALA A 117 11.28 -14.05 6.40
C ALA A 117 10.84 -14.80 5.15
N THR A 118 9.53 -14.83 4.87
CA THR A 118 8.99 -15.45 3.65
C THR A 118 9.45 -14.70 2.40
N TYR A 119 9.42 -13.36 2.42
CA TYR A 119 9.93 -12.55 1.32
C TYR A 119 11.42 -12.79 1.04
N ALA A 120 12.20 -13.05 2.10
CA ALA A 120 13.62 -13.31 2.00
C ALA A 120 13.99 -14.78 1.69
N SER A 121 13.05 -15.73 1.71
CA SER A 121 13.36 -17.16 1.53
C SER A 121 13.64 -17.55 0.08
N GLY A 122 13.37 -16.65 -0.87
CA GLY A 122 13.49 -16.91 -2.29
C GLY A 122 12.37 -17.81 -2.83
N PRO A 123 12.41 -18.13 -4.13
CA PRO A 123 11.32 -18.84 -4.80
C PRO A 123 11.08 -20.24 -4.24
N ALA A 124 9.81 -20.57 -4.02
CA ALA A 124 9.37 -21.89 -3.59
C ALA A 124 8.78 -22.71 -4.77
N PRO A 125 8.70 -24.05 -4.65
CA PRO A 125 8.03 -24.87 -5.64
C PRO A 125 6.59 -24.42 -5.90
N ALA A 126 6.16 -24.43 -7.16
CA ALA A 126 4.84 -23.99 -7.55
C ALA A 126 3.73 -24.83 -6.87
N VAL A 127 2.73 -24.14 -6.32
CA VAL A 127 1.52 -24.73 -5.76
C VAL A 127 0.37 -24.47 -6.74
N PRO A 128 -0.09 -25.49 -7.50
CA PRO A 128 -1.14 -25.29 -8.51
C PRO A 128 -2.39 -24.63 -7.94
N GLY A 129 -2.83 -23.55 -8.58
CA GLY A 129 -4.03 -22.79 -8.19
C GLY A 129 -3.85 -21.83 -7.02
N LEU A 130 -2.70 -21.81 -6.33
CA LEU A 130 -2.46 -20.84 -5.26
C LEU A 130 -2.32 -19.42 -5.84
N SER A 131 -2.99 -18.47 -5.19
CA SER A 131 -2.93 -17.05 -5.53
C SER A 131 -2.70 -16.18 -4.30
N LEU A 132 -2.07 -15.03 -4.51
CA LEU A 132 -2.02 -13.95 -3.54
C LEU A 132 -3.12 -12.94 -3.85
N VAL A 133 -3.66 -12.29 -2.83
CA VAL A 133 -4.58 -11.17 -2.98
C VAL A 133 -3.99 -9.93 -2.30
N ALA A 134 -3.76 -8.87 -3.06
CA ALA A 134 -3.30 -7.60 -2.52
C ALA A 134 -4.45 -6.88 -1.78
N MET A 135 -4.29 -6.71 -0.47
CA MET A 135 -5.29 -6.16 0.43
C MET A 135 -4.85 -4.81 1.01
N SER A 136 -5.55 -3.74 0.63
CA SER A 136 -5.30 -2.37 1.10
C SER A 136 -6.26 -1.90 2.20
N GLY A 137 -7.13 -2.80 2.68
CA GLY A 137 -8.20 -2.46 3.64
C GLY A 137 -9.38 -1.72 3.03
N GLY A 138 -9.37 -1.45 1.71
CA GLY A 138 -10.48 -0.81 1.01
C GLY A 138 -11.49 -1.82 0.46
N VAL A 139 -12.69 -1.33 0.13
CA VAL A 139 -13.79 -2.13 -0.43
C VAL A 139 -13.39 -2.89 -1.69
N ASP A 140 -12.59 -2.29 -2.57
CA ASP A 140 -12.20 -2.88 -3.86
C ASP A 140 -11.33 -4.12 -3.64
N SER A 141 -10.30 -4.01 -2.81
CA SER A 141 -9.46 -5.16 -2.47
C SER A 141 -10.21 -6.27 -1.70
N ALA A 142 -11.20 -5.89 -0.88
CA ALA A 142 -12.02 -6.85 -0.15
C ALA A 142 -12.94 -7.65 -1.09
N VAL A 143 -13.54 -7.00 -2.09
CA VAL A 143 -14.36 -7.69 -3.09
C VAL A 143 -13.49 -8.53 -4.03
N ALA A 144 -12.30 -8.06 -4.39
CA ALA A 144 -11.35 -8.88 -5.14
C ALA A 144 -10.97 -10.16 -4.36
N ALA A 145 -10.72 -10.04 -3.04
CA ALA A 145 -10.51 -11.19 -2.15
C ALA A 145 -11.73 -12.11 -2.09
N LEU A 146 -12.93 -11.56 -1.91
CA LEU A 146 -14.17 -12.32 -1.88
C LEU A 146 -14.38 -13.13 -3.18
N LEU A 147 -14.17 -12.51 -4.34
CA LEU A 147 -14.29 -13.18 -5.64
C LEU A 147 -13.25 -14.29 -5.77
N SER A 148 -12.00 -14.02 -5.40
CA SER A 148 -10.92 -15.02 -5.42
C SER A 148 -11.18 -16.18 -4.46
N ALA A 149 -11.82 -15.94 -3.30
CA ALA A 149 -12.18 -16.97 -2.33
C ALA A 149 -13.25 -17.93 -2.84
N ARG A 150 -14.03 -17.51 -3.85
CA ARG A 150 -15.10 -18.31 -4.46
C ARG A 150 -14.61 -19.18 -5.62
N GLU A 151 -13.39 -18.96 -6.09
CA GLU A 151 -12.79 -19.79 -7.13
C GLU A 151 -12.47 -21.19 -6.58
N GLU A 152 -12.57 -22.21 -7.43
CA GLU A 152 -12.16 -23.57 -7.07
C GLU A 152 -10.63 -23.63 -6.92
N GLY A 153 -10.14 -24.15 -5.79
CA GLY A 153 -8.72 -24.31 -5.55
C GLY A 153 -8.30 -24.03 -4.11
N PRO A 154 -6.98 -23.87 -3.86
CA PRO A 154 -6.45 -23.48 -2.56
C PRO A 154 -7.00 -22.12 -2.11
N THR A 155 -7.20 -21.95 -0.80
CA THR A 155 -7.55 -20.64 -0.24
C THR A 155 -6.45 -19.61 -0.58
N PRO A 156 -6.80 -18.46 -1.18
CA PRO A 156 -5.83 -17.41 -1.50
C PRO A 156 -5.14 -16.85 -0.25
N VAL A 157 -3.90 -16.39 -0.41
CA VAL A 157 -3.15 -15.70 0.66
C VAL A 157 -3.37 -14.21 0.57
N ALA A 158 -3.97 -13.61 1.59
CA ALA A 158 -4.11 -12.16 1.66
C ALA A 158 -2.77 -11.52 2.06
N VAL A 159 -2.37 -10.47 1.35
CA VAL A 159 -1.13 -9.75 1.66
C VAL A 159 -1.39 -8.25 1.75
N THR A 160 -0.86 -7.64 2.80
CA THR A 160 -0.89 -6.19 2.99
C THR A 160 0.52 -5.63 3.00
N LEU A 161 0.73 -4.48 2.37
CA LEU A 161 1.99 -3.75 2.44
C LEU A 161 1.87 -2.61 3.45
N GLU A 162 2.84 -2.48 4.34
CA GLU A 162 3.10 -1.28 5.11
C GLU A 162 4.06 -0.40 4.29
N LEU A 163 3.56 0.71 3.74
CA LEU A 163 4.32 1.59 2.85
C LEU A 163 4.69 2.93 3.49
N TRP A 164 3.87 3.43 4.41
CA TRP A 164 4.12 4.74 5.00
C TRP A 164 3.52 4.82 6.41
N ARG A 165 4.24 5.47 7.33
CA ARG A 165 3.74 5.75 8.68
C ARG A 165 4.18 7.15 9.10
N ASP A 166 3.21 8.05 9.17
CA ASP A 166 3.41 9.40 9.72
C ASP A 166 2.59 9.53 11.00
N ALA A 167 3.25 9.90 12.10
CA ALA A 167 2.61 10.07 13.40
C ALA A 167 1.63 11.26 13.45
N GLU A 168 1.77 12.23 12.55
CA GLU A 168 0.86 13.38 12.43
C GLU A 168 -0.19 13.22 11.32
N GLY A 169 -0.12 12.13 10.54
CA GLY A 169 -1.07 11.85 9.47
C GLY A 169 -2.40 11.34 10.02
N ASP A 170 -3.49 11.58 9.31
CA ASP A 170 -4.79 11.00 9.63
C ASP A 170 -4.73 9.46 9.39
N PRO A 171 -4.89 8.63 10.45
CA PRO A 171 -4.85 7.19 10.32
C PRO A 171 -5.98 6.62 9.45
N GLU A 172 -7.03 7.36 9.14
CA GLU A 172 -8.15 6.90 8.30
C GLU A 172 -8.09 7.42 6.86
N ALA A 173 -7.30 8.46 6.59
CA ALA A 173 -7.25 9.12 5.28
C ALA A 173 -6.48 8.33 4.21
N SER A 174 -5.69 7.32 4.58
CA SER A 174 -4.83 6.58 3.67
C SER A 174 -5.04 5.07 3.71
N CYS A 175 -5.00 4.44 2.53
CA CYS A 175 -5.00 2.99 2.39
C CYS A 175 -3.71 2.31 2.89
N CYS A 176 -2.67 3.09 3.22
CA CYS A 176 -1.38 2.62 3.73
C CYS A 176 -1.21 2.86 5.24
N SER A 177 -2.26 3.31 5.93
CA SER A 177 -2.20 3.58 7.37
C SER A 177 -2.23 2.30 8.21
N ALA A 178 -1.84 2.41 9.48
CA ALA A 178 -1.96 1.31 10.44
C ALA A 178 -3.41 0.80 10.57
N SER A 179 -4.41 1.69 10.50
CA SER A 179 -5.82 1.29 10.55
C SER A 179 -6.25 0.50 9.31
N ALA A 180 -5.72 0.84 8.12
CA ALA A 180 -5.98 0.13 6.89
C ALA A 180 -5.40 -1.30 6.93
N VAL A 181 -4.22 -1.48 7.53
CA VAL A 181 -3.59 -2.80 7.74
C VAL A 181 -4.44 -3.67 8.66
N LEU A 182 -4.90 -3.13 9.80
CA LEU A 182 -5.77 -3.84 10.72
C LEU A 182 -7.10 -4.23 10.06
N ARG A 183 -7.66 -3.35 9.23
CA ARG A 183 -8.89 -3.61 8.48
C ARG A 183 -8.70 -4.71 7.43
N ALA A 184 -7.60 -4.67 6.69
CA ALA A 184 -7.24 -5.70 5.72
C ALA A 184 -7.11 -7.08 6.38
N ARG A 185 -6.40 -7.16 7.50
CA ARG A 185 -6.25 -8.41 8.28
C ARG A 185 -7.58 -8.94 8.79
N ARG A 186 -8.47 -8.05 9.26
CA ARG A 186 -9.83 -8.41 9.70
C ARG A 186 -10.64 -9.04 8.57
N VAL A 187 -10.69 -8.38 7.41
CA VAL A 187 -11.41 -8.89 6.23
C VAL A 187 -10.82 -10.22 5.77
N ALA A 188 -9.49 -10.36 5.71
CA ALA A 188 -8.85 -11.62 5.36
C ALA A 188 -9.30 -12.76 6.30
N ARG A 189 -9.35 -12.50 7.60
CA ARG A 189 -9.82 -13.47 8.59
C ARG A 189 -11.30 -13.82 8.44
N GLU A 190 -12.17 -12.84 8.19
CA GLU A 190 -13.60 -13.08 7.91
C GLU A 190 -13.80 -13.97 6.68
N LEU A 191 -12.91 -13.85 5.69
CA LEU A 191 -12.87 -14.69 4.50
C LEU A 191 -12.11 -16.01 4.70
N GLY A 192 -11.61 -16.29 5.90
CA GLY A 192 -10.84 -17.51 6.21
C GLY A 192 -9.48 -17.58 5.51
N MET A 193 -8.93 -16.45 5.06
CA MET A 193 -7.65 -16.37 4.37
C MET A 193 -6.47 -16.27 5.35
N PRO A 194 -5.35 -16.96 5.08
CA PRO A 194 -4.07 -16.64 5.71
C PRO A 194 -3.65 -15.22 5.31
N HIS A 195 -3.02 -14.48 6.23
CA HIS A 195 -2.65 -13.09 6.03
C HIS A 195 -1.16 -12.86 6.31
N LEU A 196 -0.48 -12.19 5.39
CA LEU A 196 0.90 -11.73 5.53
C LEU A 196 0.96 -10.21 5.46
N THR A 197 1.93 -9.64 6.17
CA THR A 197 2.28 -8.22 6.08
C THR A 197 3.72 -8.09 5.61
N LEU A 198 3.96 -7.30 4.57
CA LEU A 198 5.31 -6.88 4.18
C LEU A 198 5.52 -5.42 4.55
N ASP A 199 6.60 -5.15 5.26
CA ASP A 199 7.07 -3.80 5.52
C ASP A 199 8.02 -3.37 4.40
N LEU A 200 7.63 -2.34 3.65
CA LEU A 200 8.42 -1.77 2.56
C LEU A 200 8.55 -0.25 2.75
N ARG A 201 8.51 0.23 4.00
CA ARG A 201 8.52 1.68 4.30
C ARG A 201 9.79 2.36 3.81
N GLU A 202 10.94 1.72 4.00
CA GLU A 202 12.24 2.27 3.59
C GLU A 202 12.36 2.34 2.07
N GLU A 203 11.94 1.30 1.36
CA GLU A 203 11.92 1.26 -0.10
C GLU A 203 10.90 2.25 -0.66
N PHE A 204 9.72 2.36 -0.05
CA PHE A 204 8.70 3.31 -0.47
C PHE A 204 9.14 4.76 -0.28
N GLU A 205 9.79 5.09 0.84
CA GLU A 205 10.36 6.42 1.06
C GLU A 205 11.40 6.76 -0.02
N ARG A 206 12.37 5.88 -0.20
CA ARG A 206 13.49 6.07 -1.14
C ARG A 206 13.05 6.09 -2.62
N ASP A 207 12.15 5.20 -3.02
CA ASP A 207 11.85 4.96 -4.44
C ASP A 207 10.58 5.65 -4.92
N VAL A 208 9.72 6.15 -4.00
CA VAL A 208 8.46 6.82 -4.33
C VAL A 208 8.38 8.23 -3.76
N VAL A 209 8.65 8.41 -2.46
CA VAL A 209 8.48 9.71 -1.80
C VAL A 209 9.61 10.66 -2.14
N ASP A 210 10.86 10.23 -2.07
CA ASP A 210 12.03 11.05 -2.37
C ASP A 210 12.05 11.54 -3.83
N PRO A 211 11.79 10.71 -4.85
CA PRO A 211 11.70 11.19 -6.23
C PRO A 211 10.52 12.13 -6.45
N TRP A 212 9.42 11.91 -5.73
CA TRP A 212 8.29 12.83 -5.77
C TRP A 212 8.67 14.20 -5.20
N LEU A 213 9.36 14.24 -4.04
CA LEU A 213 9.86 15.47 -3.42
C LEU A 213 10.88 16.20 -4.31
N ASP A 214 11.84 15.48 -4.92
CA ASP A 214 12.79 16.05 -5.88
C ASP A 214 12.08 16.65 -7.11
N GLY A 215 11.11 15.93 -7.68
CA GLY A 215 10.32 16.43 -8.79
C GLY A 215 9.63 17.75 -8.45
N GLN A 216 8.96 17.82 -7.30
CA GLN A 216 8.29 19.05 -6.87
C GLN A 216 9.29 20.20 -6.64
N ARG A 217 10.48 19.94 -6.06
CA ARG A 217 11.55 20.95 -5.87
C ARG A 217 11.99 21.57 -7.20
N ARG A 218 12.01 20.77 -8.26
CA ARG A 218 12.42 21.16 -9.62
C ARG A 218 11.27 21.70 -10.48
N GLY A 219 10.08 21.90 -9.91
CA GLY A 219 8.91 22.39 -10.64
C GLY A 219 8.27 21.36 -11.57
N ILE A 220 8.60 20.07 -11.39
CA ILE A 220 7.97 18.95 -12.08
C ILE A 220 6.82 18.45 -11.20
N THR A 221 5.70 18.05 -11.80
CA THR A 221 4.60 17.37 -11.08
C THR A 221 4.65 15.87 -11.36
N PRO A 222 5.41 15.08 -10.57
CA PRO A 222 5.51 13.64 -10.76
C PRO A 222 4.21 12.91 -10.39
N ASN A 223 3.95 11.80 -11.06
CA ASN A 223 2.90 10.85 -10.68
C ASN A 223 3.53 9.66 -9.94
N PRO A 224 3.47 9.63 -8.60
CA PRO A 224 4.15 8.59 -7.82
C PRO A 224 3.45 7.23 -7.93
N CYS A 225 2.17 7.19 -8.31
CA CYS A 225 1.41 5.94 -8.39
C CYS A 225 1.90 5.02 -9.53
N ILE A 226 2.38 5.59 -10.64
CA ILE A 226 2.90 4.79 -11.76
C ILE A 226 4.18 4.06 -11.33
N GLY A 227 5.11 4.76 -10.68
CA GLY A 227 6.33 4.16 -10.13
C GLY A 227 6.03 3.16 -9.02
N CYS A 228 5.18 3.55 -8.06
CA CYS A 228 4.78 2.69 -6.95
C CYS A 228 4.13 1.37 -7.43
N ASN A 229 3.17 1.42 -8.36
CA ASN A 229 2.55 0.20 -8.88
C ASN A 229 3.51 -0.60 -9.76
N GLY A 230 4.39 0.07 -10.51
CA GLY A 230 5.36 -0.56 -11.40
C GLY A 230 6.45 -1.29 -10.63
N SER A 231 7.37 -0.55 -10.02
CA SER A 231 8.66 -1.06 -9.55
C SER A 231 8.77 -1.31 -8.05
N LEU A 232 7.65 -1.27 -7.32
CA LEU A 232 7.67 -1.43 -5.87
C LEU A 232 6.54 -2.33 -5.37
N ARG A 233 5.29 -1.87 -5.43
CA ARG A 233 4.14 -2.54 -4.82
C ARG A 233 3.82 -3.88 -5.47
N LEU A 234 3.64 -3.90 -6.79
CA LEU A 234 3.22 -5.12 -7.49
C LEU A 234 4.40 -6.08 -7.69
N ASP A 235 5.60 -5.55 -7.93
CA ASP A 235 6.82 -6.37 -8.02
C ASP A 235 7.17 -7.07 -6.70
N ALA A 236 7.08 -6.39 -5.56
CA ALA A 236 7.28 -7.05 -4.26
C ALA A 236 6.21 -8.11 -3.99
N MET A 237 4.96 -7.87 -4.38
CA MET A 237 3.88 -8.86 -4.26
C MET A 237 4.09 -10.07 -5.17
N LEU A 238 4.59 -9.87 -6.39
CA LEU A 238 4.92 -10.95 -7.32
C LEU A 238 6.11 -11.77 -6.80
N SER A 239 7.12 -11.11 -6.23
CA SER A 239 8.28 -11.77 -5.61
C SER A 239 7.87 -12.58 -4.37
N LEU A 240 6.95 -12.05 -3.55
CA LEU A 240 6.36 -12.83 -2.46
C LEU A 240 5.51 -13.99 -2.98
N ALA A 241 4.78 -13.81 -4.09
CA ALA A 241 4.03 -14.88 -4.72
C ALA A 241 4.95 -16.03 -5.11
N GLU A 242 6.12 -15.74 -5.71
CA GLU A 242 7.14 -16.75 -6.02
C GLU A 242 7.65 -17.45 -4.75
N SER A 243 7.87 -16.70 -3.67
CA SER A 243 8.35 -17.25 -2.40
C SER A 243 7.33 -18.18 -1.71
N LEU A 244 6.06 -18.10 -2.12
CA LEU A 244 5.00 -18.99 -1.68
C LEU A 244 4.61 -20.05 -2.73
N GLY A 245 5.24 -20.03 -3.91
CA GLY A 245 4.87 -20.89 -5.03
C GLY A 245 3.53 -20.53 -5.70
N ALA A 246 3.01 -19.34 -5.45
CA ALA A 246 1.75 -18.87 -6.02
C ALA A 246 1.94 -18.38 -7.46
N GLY A 247 1.07 -18.87 -8.36
CA GLY A 247 1.16 -18.57 -9.79
C GLY A 247 0.57 -17.22 -10.20
N ARG A 248 -0.23 -16.59 -9.33
CA ARG A 248 -1.03 -15.41 -9.68
C ARG A 248 -1.18 -14.43 -8.53
N LEU A 249 -1.17 -13.13 -8.86
CA LEU A 249 -1.50 -12.03 -7.96
C LEU A 249 -2.85 -11.43 -8.32
N VAL A 250 -3.80 -11.42 -7.40
CA VAL A 250 -5.11 -10.79 -7.55
C VAL A 250 -5.07 -9.39 -6.95
N THR A 251 -5.58 -8.40 -7.67
CA THR A 251 -5.64 -7.01 -7.16
C THR A 251 -7.04 -6.42 -7.30
N GLY A 252 -7.35 -5.41 -6.47
CA GLY A 252 -8.58 -4.64 -6.57
C GLY A 252 -8.55 -3.53 -7.64
N HIS A 253 -7.71 -3.62 -8.67
CA HIS A 253 -7.64 -2.59 -9.71
C HIS A 253 -8.72 -2.77 -10.78
N TYR A 254 -9.27 -1.65 -11.25
CA TYR A 254 -10.20 -1.57 -12.37
C TYR A 254 -9.42 -1.50 -13.70
N ALA A 255 -8.90 -2.64 -14.11
CA ALA A 255 -8.23 -2.84 -15.40
C ALA A 255 -8.58 -4.23 -15.93
N ARG A 256 -8.21 -4.54 -17.16
CA ARG A 256 -8.44 -5.85 -17.76
C ARG A 256 -7.18 -6.36 -18.43
N THR A 257 -7.11 -7.67 -18.60
CA THR A 257 -6.04 -8.31 -19.37
C THR A 257 -6.62 -8.82 -20.68
N GLY A 258 -6.01 -8.45 -21.79
CA GLY A 258 -6.39 -8.89 -23.13
C GLY A 258 -5.91 -10.31 -23.42
N PRO A 259 -6.38 -10.92 -24.53
CA PRO A 259 -6.04 -12.30 -24.91
C PRO A 259 -4.55 -12.56 -25.09
N CYS A 260 -3.77 -11.52 -25.41
CA CYS A 260 -2.32 -11.58 -25.63
C CYS A 260 -1.50 -11.05 -24.43
N GLY A 261 -2.09 -10.95 -23.24
CA GLY A 261 -1.41 -10.39 -22.06
C GLY A 261 -1.39 -8.85 -22.03
N GLU A 262 -2.15 -8.20 -22.90
CA GLU A 262 -2.20 -6.73 -22.99
C GLU A 262 -2.95 -6.11 -21.81
N LEU A 263 -2.49 -4.95 -21.33
CA LEU A 263 -3.26 -4.17 -20.36
C LEU A 263 -4.37 -3.39 -21.08
N LEU A 264 -5.61 -3.65 -20.72
CA LEU A 264 -6.81 -3.02 -21.26
C LEU A 264 -7.48 -2.12 -20.20
N CYS A 265 -8.19 -1.11 -20.67
CA CYS A 265 -9.01 -0.24 -19.80
C CYS A 265 -10.09 -1.05 -19.09
N GLY A 266 -10.38 -0.69 -17.83
CA GLY A 266 -11.55 -1.19 -17.11
C GLY A 266 -12.86 -0.84 -17.82
N ALA A 267 -13.90 -1.66 -17.62
CA ALA A 267 -15.22 -1.43 -18.19
C ALA A 267 -15.89 -0.16 -17.63
N ASP A 268 -15.64 0.15 -16.35
CA ASP A 268 -16.04 1.41 -15.72
C ASP A 268 -15.04 2.52 -16.05
N SER A 269 -15.36 3.34 -17.04
CA SER A 269 -14.50 4.44 -17.48
C SER A 269 -14.23 5.51 -16.41
N ALA A 270 -15.11 5.64 -15.40
CA ALA A 270 -14.92 6.59 -14.31
C ALA A 270 -13.92 6.07 -13.25
N LYS A 271 -13.69 4.76 -13.22
CA LYS A 271 -12.77 4.10 -12.28
C LYS A 271 -11.57 3.44 -12.94
N ASP A 272 -11.49 3.43 -14.27
CA ASP A 272 -10.38 2.86 -15.04
C ASP A 272 -9.02 3.26 -14.47
N GLN A 273 -8.25 2.25 -14.09
CA GLN A 273 -6.93 2.39 -13.47
C GLN A 273 -5.79 1.95 -14.39
N SER A 274 -6.07 1.62 -15.65
CA SER A 274 -5.04 1.25 -16.64
C SER A 274 -3.92 2.29 -16.76
N PHE A 275 -4.25 3.58 -16.64
CA PHE A 275 -3.27 4.68 -16.63
C PHE A 275 -2.25 4.58 -15.48
N MET A 276 -2.69 4.17 -14.29
CA MET A 276 -1.80 4.01 -13.12
C MET A 276 -1.01 2.70 -13.14
N LEU A 277 -1.34 1.79 -14.06
CA LEU A 277 -0.70 0.51 -14.27
C LEU A 277 0.18 0.50 -15.53
N ALA A 278 0.27 1.63 -16.25
CA ALA A 278 1.07 1.77 -17.46
C ALA A 278 2.58 1.60 -17.25
N GLY A 279 3.04 1.60 -15.99
CA GLY A 279 4.43 1.32 -15.61
C GLY A 279 4.78 -0.17 -15.48
N LEU A 280 3.80 -1.08 -15.49
CA LEU A 280 4.03 -2.52 -15.28
C LEU A 280 4.80 -3.18 -16.43
N GLU A 281 5.69 -4.12 -16.12
CA GLU A 281 6.30 -4.94 -17.16
C GLU A 281 5.27 -5.93 -17.77
N PRO A 282 5.38 -6.28 -19.06
CA PRO A 282 4.49 -7.25 -19.72
C PRO A 282 4.36 -8.57 -18.95
N GLU A 283 5.48 -9.12 -18.49
CA GLU A 283 5.54 -10.38 -17.75
C GLU A 283 4.80 -10.29 -16.40
N SER A 284 4.82 -9.12 -15.76
CA SER A 284 4.08 -8.87 -14.53
C SER A 284 2.57 -8.91 -14.76
N ILE A 285 2.09 -8.40 -15.91
CA ILE A 285 0.66 -8.32 -16.23
C ILE A 285 0.06 -9.70 -16.46
N GLU A 286 0.79 -10.59 -17.12
CA GLU A 286 0.37 -11.98 -17.35
C GLU A 286 0.12 -12.73 -16.03
N ARG A 287 0.80 -12.33 -14.96
CA ARG A 287 0.66 -12.91 -13.62
C ARG A 287 -0.35 -12.19 -12.74
N ILE A 288 -0.92 -11.07 -13.18
CA ILE A 288 -1.89 -10.29 -12.41
C ILE A 288 -3.32 -10.55 -12.90
N SER A 289 -4.21 -10.81 -11.96
CA SER A 289 -5.66 -10.88 -12.17
C SER A 289 -6.36 -9.61 -11.70
N PHE A 290 -7.27 -9.11 -12.53
CA PHE A 290 -8.09 -7.93 -12.28
C PHE A 290 -9.58 -8.30 -12.24
N PRO A 291 -10.07 -8.96 -11.17
CA PRO A 291 -11.44 -9.45 -11.09
C PRO A 291 -12.51 -8.34 -11.12
N LEU A 292 -12.12 -7.09 -10.83
CA LEU A 292 -13.02 -5.94 -10.88
C LEU A 292 -13.09 -5.28 -12.26
N GLY A 293 -12.30 -5.75 -13.23
CA GLY A 293 -12.12 -5.13 -14.54
C GLY A 293 -13.40 -4.98 -15.37
N GLU A 294 -14.35 -5.89 -15.17
CA GLU A 294 -15.66 -5.90 -15.85
C GLU A 294 -16.79 -5.32 -14.99
N LEU A 295 -16.48 -4.86 -13.78
CA LEU A 295 -17.47 -4.40 -12.81
C LEU A 295 -17.46 -2.87 -12.70
N THR A 296 -18.64 -2.30 -12.51
CA THR A 296 -18.80 -0.91 -12.07
C THR A 296 -18.55 -0.77 -10.57
N LYS A 297 -18.18 0.43 -10.12
CA LYS A 297 -18.03 0.71 -8.68
C LYS A 297 -19.29 0.39 -7.87
N ALA A 298 -20.46 0.65 -8.45
CA ALA A 298 -21.74 0.37 -7.82
C ALA A 298 -21.94 -1.14 -7.60
N GLN A 299 -21.63 -1.97 -8.60
CA GLN A 299 -21.68 -3.43 -8.48
C GLN A 299 -20.69 -3.94 -7.42
N VAL A 300 -19.48 -3.38 -7.35
CA VAL A 300 -18.49 -3.73 -6.32
C VAL A 300 -19.01 -3.42 -4.92
N ARG A 301 -19.58 -2.24 -4.69
CA ARG A 301 -20.19 -1.89 -3.39
C ARG A 301 -21.37 -2.80 -3.04
N GLN A 302 -22.19 -3.18 -4.03
CA GLN A 302 -23.29 -4.11 -3.83
C GLN A 302 -22.78 -5.50 -3.42
N LEU A 303 -21.78 -6.05 -4.10
CA LEU A 303 -21.16 -7.32 -3.74
C LEU A 303 -20.60 -7.32 -2.32
N ALA A 304 -19.96 -6.22 -1.90
CA ALA A 304 -19.49 -6.07 -0.53
C ALA A 304 -20.64 -6.08 0.48
N SER A 305 -21.73 -5.36 0.18
CA SER A 305 -22.93 -5.33 1.03
C SER A 305 -23.61 -6.69 1.12
N ASP A 306 -23.77 -7.40 0.00
CA ASP A 306 -24.41 -8.71 -0.07
C ASP A 306 -23.63 -9.77 0.71
N ALA A 307 -22.30 -9.63 0.76
CA ALA A 307 -21.41 -10.49 1.53
C ALA A 307 -21.28 -10.06 3.01
N GLY A 308 -21.95 -8.98 3.43
CA GLY A 308 -21.89 -8.48 4.80
C GLY A 308 -20.53 -7.90 5.21
N LEU A 309 -19.71 -7.46 4.25
CA LEU A 309 -18.39 -6.90 4.53
C LEU A 309 -18.53 -5.48 5.11
N GLU A 310 -17.96 -5.23 6.29
CA GLU A 310 -18.02 -3.92 6.97
C GLU A 310 -17.48 -2.77 6.11
N VAL A 311 -16.54 -3.08 5.20
CA VAL A 311 -15.92 -2.10 4.30
C VAL A 311 -16.84 -1.55 3.21
N ALA A 312 -18.04 -2.11 3.01
CA ALA A 312 -18.97 -1.70 1.95
C ALA A 312 -19.31 -0.19 1.97
N ALA A 313 -19.40 0.39 3.18
CA ALA A 313 -19.70 1.80 3.38
C ALA A 313 -18.45 2.70 3.39
N THR A 314 -17.24 2.14 3.35
CA THR A 314 -16.01 2.93 3.45
C THR A 314 -15.87 3.85 2.23
N PRO A 315 -15.56 5.16 2.42
CA PRO A 315 -15.24 6.06 1.32
C PRO A 315 -14.00 5.59 0.55
N ASP A 316 -13.93 5.91 -0.74
CA ASP A 316 -12.73 5.63 -1.52
C ASP A 316 -11.60 6.57 -1.06
N SER A 317 -10.40 6.03 -0.83
CA SER A 317 -9.22 6.86 -0.55
C SER A 317 -9.01 7.85 -1.71
N GLN A 318 -8.90 9.13 -1.36
CA GLN A 318 -8.59 10.21 -2.28
C GLN A 318 -7.19 10.74 -1.95
N ASP A 319 -6.51 11.29 -2.95
CA ASP A 319 -5.14 11.83 -2.85
C ASP A 319 -4.03 10.78 -2.75
N LEU A 320 -2.78 11.24 -2.73
CA LEU A 320 -1.58 10.39 -2.60
C LEU A 320 -1.55 9.71 -1.23
N CYS A 321 -1.27 8.40 -1.22
CA CYS A 321 -1.36 7.59 0.00
C CYS A 321 -0.45 8.07 1.14
N PHE A 322 0.69 8.70 0.85
CA PHE A 322 1.61 9.19 1.87
C PHE A 322 1.28 10.59 2.40
N LEU A 323 0.37 11.33 1.74
CA LEU A 323 -0.05 12.64 2.25
C LEU A 323 -0.95 12.53 3.46
N ALA A 324 -1.71 11.43 3.60
CA ALA A 324 -2.53 11.10 4.77
C ALA A 324 -3.34 12.29 5.35
N GLY A 325 -3.97 13.09 4.48
CA GLY A 325 -4.78 14.25 4.85
C GLY A 325 -4.01 15.52 5.27
N VAL A 326 -2.68 15.47 5.38
CA VAL A 326 -1.81 16.60 5.78
C VAL A 326 -1.75 17.68 4.69
N GLY A 327 -2.02 17.30 3.44
CA GLY A 327 -1.99 18.18 2.26
C GLY A 327 -0.57 18.39 1.72
N ARG A 328 -0.47 18.61 0.40
CA ARG A 328 0.80 18.69 -0.34
C ARG A 328 1.80 19.67 0.26
N GLY A 329 1.37 20.91 0.56
CA GLY A 329 2.27 21.97 1.04
C GLY A 329 2.94 21.61 2.36
N ARG A 330 2.13 21.31 3.40
CA ARG A 330 2.64 20.92 4.72
C ARG A 330 3.49 19.65 4.69
N PHE A 331 3.16 18.70 3.81
CA PHE A 331 4.00 17.51 3.61
C PHE A 331 5.38 17.88 3.05
N MET A 332 5.44 18.74 2.03
CA MET A 332 6.70 19.21 1.45
C MET A 332 7.54 20.04 2.44
N GLU A 333 6.91 20.80 3.32
CA GLU A 333 7.61 21.53 4.38
C GLU A 333 8.31 20.57 5.35
N ARG A 334 7.57 19.55 5.82
CA ARG A 334 8.05 18.58 6.83
C ARG A 334 9.11 17.62 6.27
N PHE A 335 8.84 17.00 5.13
CA PHE A 335 9.68 15.94 4.56
C PHE A 335 10.59 16.44 3.44
N GLY A 336 10.17 17.49 2.73
CA GLY A 336 10.95 18.07 1.63
C GLY A 336 11.94 19.15 2.08
N GLY A 337 11.79 19.70 3.29
CA GLY A 337 12.52 20.90 3.73
C GLY A 337 12.23 22.12 2.84
N VAL A 338 11.14 22.09 2.07
CA VAL A 338 10.75 23.19 1.17
C VAL A 338 9.66 23.98 1.85
N GLY A 339 10.09 25.04 2.54
CA GLY A 339 9.21 26.02 3.16
C GLY A 339 8.47 26.92 2.17
N GLU A 340 7.66 27.82 2.71
CA GLU A 340 7.12 28.92 1.93
C GLU A 340 8.24 29.80 1.37
N ARG A 341 8.19 30.04 0.05
CA ARG A 341 9.13 30.90 -0.66
C ARG A 341 8.34 31.92 -1.46
N PRO A 342 8.07 33.13 -0.93
CA PRO A 342 7.32 34.14 -1.64
C PRO A 342 7.93 34.44 -3.02
N GLY A 343 7.09 34.47 -4.05
CA GLY A 343 7.49 34.72 -5.44
C GLY A 343 6.42 35.47 -6.21
N GLU A 344 6.75 35.91 -7.42
CA GLU A 344 5.85 36.71 -8.26
C GLU A 344 4.98 35.84 -9.17
N ILE A 345 3.71 36.20 -9.26
CA ILE A 345 2.80 35.70 -10.30
C ILE A 345 2.87 36.67 -11.48
N LEU A 346 3.26 36.16 -12.64
CA LEU A 346 3.45 36.94 -13.87
C LEU A 346 2.39 36.59 -14.91
N ASP A 347 1.96 37.55 -15.72
CA ASP A 347 1.25 37.24 -16.95
C ASP A 347 2.20 36.75 -18.06
N THR A 348 1.64 36.37 -19.22
CA THR A 348 2.44 35.91 -20.38
C THR A 348 3.32 36.99 -21.00
N ALA A 349 3.14 38.27 -20.66
CA ALA A 349 3.99 39.38 -21.07
C ALA A 349 5.05 39.75 -20.00
N GLY A 350 5.08 39.02 -18.88
CA GLY A 350 6.01 39.25 -17.77
C GLY A 350 5.55 40.34 -16.79
N LYS A 351 4.32 40.83 -16.88
CA LYS A 351 3.78 41.80 -15.92
C LYS A 351 3.41 41.09 -14.63
N VAL A 352 3.83 41.65 -13.49
CA VAL A 352 3.44 41.16 -12.16
C VAL A 352 1.94 41.38 -11.94
N LEU A 353 1.23 40.31 -11.60
CA LEU A 353 -0.19 40.29 -11.28
C LEU A 353 -0.46 40.04 -9.79
N GLY A 354 0.51 39.47 -9.06
CA GLY A 354 0.36 39.12 -7.66
C GLY A 354 1.57 38.39 -7.12
N THR A 355 1.40 37.73 -5.97
CA THR A 355 2.45 36.93 -5.33
C THR A 355 1.91 35.56 -4.93
N HIS A 356 2.81 34.61 -4.68
CA HIS A 356 2.48 33.25 -4.24
C HIS A 356 3.46 32.75 -3.17
N SER A 357 3.11 31.70 -2.43
CA SER A 357 3.94 31.13 -1.34
C SER A 357 4.99 30.11 -1.79
N GLY A 358 5.37 30.11 -3.07
CA GLY A 358 6.37 29.19 -3.65
C GLY A 358 5.93 28.52 -4.95
N ALA A 359 6.77 28.58 -5.99
CA ALA A 359 6.42 28.11 -7.34
C ALA A 359 6.19 26.59 -7.39
N HIS A 360 6.89 25.84 -6.53
CA HIS A 360 6.75 24.40 -6.34
C HIS A 360 5.35 23.95 -5.86
N ARG A 361 4.51 24.89 -5.40
CA ARG A 361 3.13 24.62 -4.96
C ARG A 361 2.12 24.70 -6.10
N PHE A 362 2.57 24.92 -7.34
CA PHE A 362 1.72 25.08 -8.51
C PHE A 362 1.99 23.99 -9.53
N THR A 363 0.95 23.61 -10.26
CA THR A 363 1.02 22.65 -11.37
C THR A 363 0.47 23.31 -12.63
N VAL A 364 1.12 23.11 -13.78
CA VAL A 364 0.62 23.64 -15.06
C VAL A 364 -0.83 23.19 -15.32
N GLY A 365 -1.67 24.14 -15.72
CA GLY A 365 -3.12 23.98 -15.89
C GLY A 365 -3.95 24.14 -14.61
N GLN A 366 -3.32 24.41 -13.46
CA GLN A 366 -4.03 24.75 -12.22
C GLN A 366 -4.73 26.11 -12.37
N ARG A 367 -6.00 26.16 -11.94
CA ARG A 367 -6.81 27.39 -11.89
C ARG A 367 -6.96 27.94 -10.47
N ARG A 368 -7.18 27.06 -9.49
CA ARG A 368 -7.47 27.44 -8.11
C ARG A 368 -6.19 27.82 -7.35
N GLY A 369 -6.31 28.67 -6.34
CA GLY A 369 -5.18 29.05 -5.47
C GLY A 369 -4.20 30.06 -6.07
N LEU A 370 -4.57 30.74 -7.17
CA LEU A 370 -3.77 31.84 -7.74
C LEU A 370 -3.97 33.17 -7.00
N GLU A 371 -5.12 33.36 -6.36
CA GLU A 371 -5.47 34.55 -5.56
C GLU A 371 -5.27 35.91 -6.26
N ILE A 372 -5.26 35.90 -7.60
CA ILE A 372 -5.23 37.09 -8.45
C ILE A 372 -6.66 37.55 -8.78
N GLY A 373 -6.96 38.82 -8.51
CA GLY A 373 -8.26 39.46 -8.76
C GLY A 373 -8.24 40.39 -9.97
N GLY A 374 -9.42 40.86 -10.39
CA GLY A 374 -9.55 41.90 -11.41
C GLY A 374 -9.30 41.45 -12.85
N LEU A 375 -9.51 40.17 -13.16
CA LEU A 375 -9.35 39.60 -14.49
C LEU A 375 -10.72 39.38 -15.17
N ASP A 376 -10.81 39.72 -16.45
CA ASP A 376 -12.04 39.58 -17.25
C ASP A 376 -12.34 38.11 -17.63
N GLU A 377 -11.33 37.23 -17.55
CA GLU A 377 -11.44 35.82 -17.87
C GLU A 377 -10.62 34.93 -16.89
N PRO A 378 -10.93 33.63 -16.75
CA PRO A 378 -10.21 32.77 -15.82
C PRO A 378 -8.80 32.47 -16.31
N PHE A 379 -7.82 32.70 -15.45
CA PHE A 379 -6.42 32.38 -15.71
C PHE A 379 -6.02 31.01 -15.15
N TYR A 380 -5.00 30.43 -15.76
CA TYR A 380 -4.42 29.13 -15.43
C TYR A 380 -2.91 29.26 -15.36
N VAL A 381 -2.26 28.44 -14.54
CA VAL A 381 -0.79 28.31 -14.52
C VAL A 381 -0.32 27.78 -15.88
N VAL A 382 0.44 28.57 -16.62
CA VAL A 382 1.02 28.23 -17.94
C VAL A 382 2.42 27.66 -17.78
N ALA A 383 3.20 28.18 -16.84
CA ALA A 383 4.55 27.73 -16.54
C ALA A 383 4.88 27.98 -15.07
N THR A 384 5.83 27.21 -14.55
CA THR A 384 6.41 27.36 -13.22
C THR A 384 7.92 27.37 -13.36
N ASP A 385 8.59 28.33 -12.74
CA ASP A 385 10.05 28.38 -12.65
C ASP A 385 10.42 28.37 -11.16
N THR A 386 10.97 27.25 -10.69
CA THR A 386 11.36 27.08 -9.28
C THR A 386 12.69 27.72 -8.94
N ASP A 387 13.53 28.02 -9.92
CA ASP A 387 14.85 28.65 -9.74
C ASP A 387 14.68 30.16 -9.64
N ALA A 388 13.91 30.76 -10.56
CA ALA A 388 13.48 32.16 -10.47
C ALA A 388 12.36 32.37 -9.43
N ASN A 389 11.74 31.28 -8.96
CA ASN A 389 10.58 31.28 -8.08
C ASN A 389 9.42 32.15 -8.59
N THR A 390 9.05 31.95 -9.86
CA THR A 390 7.94 32.65 -10.50
C THR A 390 6.90 31.68 -11.03
N VAL A 391 5.65 32.16 -11.12
CA VAL A 391 4.53 31.42 -11.72
C VAL A 391 3.94 32.25 -12.85
N THR A 392 4.01 31.76 -14.07
CA THR A 392 3.38 32.42 -15.23
C THR A 392 1.95 31.93 -15.36
N VAL A 393 1.01 32.86 -15.47
CA VAL A 393 -0.41 32.59 -15.66
C VAL A 393 -0.94 33.23 -16.94
N GLY A 394 -2.00 32.67 -17.49
CA GLY A 394 -2.63 33.20 -18.70
C GLY A 394 -3.98 32.56 -18.99
N PRO A 395 -4.65 33.01 -20.06
CA PRO A 395 -5.92 32.45 -20.50
C PRO A 395 -5.76 30.99 -20.92
N ARG A 396 -6.88 30.27 -21.03
CA ARG A 396 -6.87 28.84 -21.41
C ARG A 396 -6.16 28.58 -22.73
N SER A 397 -6.24 29.51 -23.69
CA SER A 397 -5.55 29.44 -24.98
C SER A 397 -4.03 29.35 -24.85
N ALA A 398 -3.44 29.91 -23.80
CA ALA A 398 -2.00 29.86 -23.54
C ALA A 398 -1.50 28.47 -23.08
N LEU A 399 -2.41 27.57 -22.68
CA LEU A 399 -2.09 26.18 -22.31
C LEU A 399 -1.95 25.25 -23.52
N SER A 400 -2.47 25.64 -24.69
CA SER A 400 -2.47 24.77 -25.86
C SER A 400 -1.05 24.43 -26.31
N ARG A 401 -0.84 23.15 -26.65
CA ARG A 401 0.43 22.62 -27.16
C ARG A 401 0.11 21.65 -28.31
N GLU A 402 0.90 21.71 -29.37
CA GLU A 402 0.81 20.78 -30.51
C GLU A 402 1.81 19.62 -30.40
N ARG A 403 2.86 19.80 -29.59
CA ARG A 403 3.93 18.82 -29.40
C ARG A 403 4.27 18.69 -27.93
N ILE A 404 4.61 17.47 -27.53
CA ILE A 404 5.14 17.14 -26.21
C ILE A 404 6.36 16.24 -26.39
N ASP A 405 7.39 16.48 -25.59
CA ASP A 405 8.53 15.59 -25.51
C ASP A 405 8.26 14.51 -24.47
N ILE A 406 8.48 13.26 -24.85
CA ILE A 406 8.28 12.10 -23.99
C ILE A 406 9.65 11.52 -23.64
N ARG A 407 9.84 11.15 -22.38
CA ARG A 407 11.01 10.41 -21.89
C ARG A 407 10.54 9.09 -21.30
N ASP A 408 11.47 8.16 -21.12
CA ASP A 408 11.21 6.86 -20.48
C ASP A 408 10.06 6.09 -21.17
N LEU A 409 10.00 6.21 -22.50
CA LEU A 409 8.95 5.62 -23.32
C LEU A 409 9.02 4.10 -23.23
N ARG A 410 7.94 3.50 -22.73
CA ARG A 410 7.71 2.06 -22.75
C ARG A 410 6.71 1.72 -23.84
N LEU A 411 7.18 1.09 -24.91
CA LEU A 411 6.33 0.60 -25.99
C LEU A 411 5.87 -0.83 -25.69
N ARG A 412 4.60 -1.11 -25.97
CA ARG A 412 4.00 -2.43 -25.79
C ARG A 412 3.37 -2.88 -27.10
N GLY A 413 3.64 -4.12 -27.50
CA GLY A 413 3.17 -4.68 -28.77
C GLY A 413 3.89 -4.09 -29.99
N GLY A 414 3.35 -4.37 -31.19
CA GLY A 414 3.94 -4.03 -32.49
C GLY A 414 3.11 -3.05 -33.33
N GLY A 415 2.62 -1.97 -32.73
CA GLY A 415 1.81 -0.96 -33.44
C GLY A 415 2.65 0.10 -34.16
N ASP A 416 2.25 0.47 -35.38
CA ASP A 416 2.95 1.47 -36.20
C ASP A 416 2.47 2.92 -35.97
N ALA A 417 1.38 3.13 -35.22
CA ALA A 417 0.78 4.45 -35.02
C ALA A 417 0.07 4.60 -33.66
N VAL A 418 0.22 5.78 -33.05
CA VAL A 418 -0.52 6.20 -31.85
C VAL A 418 -1.88 6.75 -32.27
N ARG A 419 -2.96 6.17 -31.75
CA ARG A 419 -4.34 6.60 -32.05
C ARG A 419 -4.91 7.61 -31.07
N GLN A 420 -4.55 7.47 -29.79
CA GLN A 420 -5.09 8.26 -28.68
C GLN A 420 -4.00 8.44 -27.62
N VAL A 421 -4.08 9.52 -26.84
CA VAL A 421 -3.10 9.85 -25.81
C VAL A 421 -3.80 10.42 -24.60
N ARG A 422 -3.71 9.70 -23.48
CA ARG A 422 -4.14 10.22 -22.19
C ARG A 422 -2.95 10.87 -21.48
N LEU A 423 -3.04 12.18 -21.20
CA LEU A 423 -1.99 12.94 -20.49
C LEU A 423 -2.19 13.01 -18.97
N ARG A 424 -3.40 12.73 -18.49
CA ARG A 424 -3.79 12.75 -17.07
C ARG A 424 -4.84 11.67 -16.80
N SER A 425 -4.83 11.06 -15.63
CA SER A 425 -5.67 9.89 -15.30
C SER A 425 -7.16 10.07 -15.58
N HIS A 426 -7.72 11.26 -15.28
CA HIS A 426 -9.14 11.57 -15.47
C HIS A 426 -9.43 12.44 -16.71
N ALA A 427 -8.43 12.64 -17.57
CA ALA A 427 -8.67 13.30 -18.85
C ALA A 427 -9.21 12.28 -19.87
N PRO A 428 -10.12 12.69 -20.79
CA PRO A 428 -10.41 11.89 -21.96
C PRO A 428 -9.11 11.61 -22.75
N ALA A 429 -9.05 10.42 -23.36
CA ALA A 429 -7.91 9.97 -24.16
C ALA A 429 -7.95 10.51 -25.59
#